data_AF-A0A0B3AKD3-F1
#
_entry.id   AF-A0A0B3AKD3-F1
#
_cell.length_a   1.000
_cell.length_b   1.000
_cell.length_c   1.000
_cell.angle_alpha   90.00
_cell.angle_beta   90.00
_cell.angle_gamma   90.00
#
_symmetry.space_group_name_H-M   'P 1'
#
loop_
_entity.id
_entity.type
_entity.pdbx_description
1 polymer ?
#
loop_
_entity_poly.entity_id
_entity_poly.type
_entity_poly.pdbx_seq_one_letter_code
_entity_poly.pdbx_strand_id
1 'polypeptide(L)'
;IAGPDPSCSYLMLCKCIWNSSTSKCDYTWSSSPGLDCDTDSSIPTVGSCKYGESTVDNCNDGFLEYSWTTTWAWGTDNGYAIYSNGPSDEVADYILENGLYYYDPFKLSQRCVGGSNIIPCPAEIQLPFFGFYNLIITIFLIVGIYSLISLRKD
;
A
#
# COMPACT_ATOMS: atom_id res chain seq x y z
N ILE A 1 -10.50 -21.86 21.92
CA ILE A 1 -9.32 -21.26 21.25
C ILE A 1 -9.12 -19.93 21.96
N ALA A 2 -8.08 -19.78 22.78
CA ALA A 2 -7.80 -18.52 23.44
C ALA A 2 -7.55 -17.46 22.36
N GLY A 3 -8.23 -16.31 22.46
CA GLY A 3 -8.00 -15.20 21.54
C GLY A 3 -6.60 -14.59 21.74
N PRO A 4 -6.15 -13.73 20.82
CA PRO A 4 -4.94 -12.93 21.04
C PRO A 4 -5.10 -12.13 22.34
N ASP A 5 -4.01 -12.00 23.09
CA ASP A 5 -3.98 -11.32 24.38
C ASP A 5 -4.28 -9.83 24.17
N PRO A 6 -5.31 -9.25 24.80
CA PRO A 6 -5.65 -7.83 24.66
C PRO A 6 -4.56 -6.87 25.18
N SER A 7 -3.57 -7.36 25.94
CA SER A 7 -2.42 -6.53 26.35
C SER A 7 -1.31 -6.43 25.31
N CYS A 8 -1.44 -7.14 24.17
CA CYS A 8 -0.36 -7.24 23.21
C CYS A 8 -0.54 -6.33 21.99
N SER A 9 0.49 -5.54 21.69
CA SER A 9 0.61 -4.84 20.41
C SER A 9 1.15 -5.81 19.36
N TYR A 10 0.28 -6.33 18.50
CA TYR A 10 0.66 -7.24 17.42
C TYR A 10 1.12 -6.49 16.18
N LEU A 11 2.15 -6.99 15.53
CA LEU A 11 2.54 -6.48 14.21
C LEU A 11 1.54 -7.03 13.20
N MET A 12 0.63 -6.18 12.75
CA MET A 12 -0.34 -6.50 11.71
C MET A 12 0.37 -6.54 10.37
N LEU A 13 0.67 -7.75 9.92
CA LEU A 13 1.14 -7.99 8.56
C LEU A 13 -0.10 -8.02 7.66
N CYS A 14 -0.30 -6.92 6.92
CA CYS A 14 -1.23 -6.91 5.81
C CYS A 14 -0.57 -7.64 4.64
N LYS A 15 -1.18 -8.73 4.18
CA LYS A 15 -0.76 -9.38 2.94
C LYS A 15 -1.92 -9.47 1.98
N CYS A 16 -1.57 -9.30 0.71
CA CYS A 16 -2.47 -9.38 -0.42
C CYS A 16 -2.57 -10.86 -0.83
N ILE A 17 -3.74 -11.50 -0.65
CA ILE A 17 -4.00 -12.80 -1.25
C ILE A 17 -4.88 -12.58 -2.45
N TRP A 18 -4.36 -12.94 -3.63
CA TRP A 18 -5.13 -12.86 -4.87
C TRP A 18 -6.33 -13.80 -4.82
N ASN A 19 -7.54 -13.25 -4.93
CA ASN A 19 -8.77 -14.01 -5.05
C ASN A 19 -9.17 -14.11 -6.53
N SER A 20 -9.03 -15.32 -7.07
CA SER A 20 -9.33 -15.62 -8.47
C SER A 20 -10.82 -15.60 -8.81
N SER A 21 -11.71 -15.69 -7.82
CA SER A 21 -13.17 -15.67 -8.04
C SER A 21 -13.72 -14.25 -8.12
N THR A 22 -13.09 -13.30 -7.44
CA THR A 22 -13.49 -11.88 -7.46
C THR A 22 -12.59 -11.02 -8.34
N SER A 23 -11.52 -11.62 -8.89
CA SER A 23 -10.47 -10.93 -9.67
C SER A 23 -9.92 -9.71 -8.93
N LYS A 24 -9.78 -9.83 -7.60
CA LYS A 24 -9.29 -8.78 -6.72
C LYS A 24 -8.33 -9.37 -5.72
N CYS A 25 -7.47 -8.51 -5.19
CA CYS A 25 -6.67 -8.89 -4.04
C CYS A 25 -7.50 -8.75 -2.78
N ASP A 26 -7.75 -9.86 -2.09
CA ASP A 26 -8.35 -9.84 -0.77
C ASP A 26 -7.26 -9.56 0.24
N TYR A 27 -7.51 -8.56 1.10
CA TYR A 27 -6.62 -8.31 2.22
C TYR A 27 -6.80 -9.44 3.22
N THR A 28 -5.69 -10.01 3.66
CA THR A 28 -5.70 -10.87 4.84
C THR A 28 -4.70 -10.34 5.86
N TRP A 29 -5.05 -10.56 7.11
CA TRP A 29 -4.27 -10.14 8.25
C TRP A 29 -3.56 -11.35 8.80
N SER A 30 -2.25 -11.26 8.96
CA SER A 30 -1.53 -12.15 9.88
C SER A 30 -0.97 -11.31 11.02
N SER A 31 -1.15 -11.79 12.24
CA SER A 31 -0.49 -11.23 13.42
C SER A 31 0.81 -11.99 13.64
N SER A 32 1.93 -11.28 13.58
CA SER A 32 3.12 -11.70 14.32
C SER A 32 2.94 -11.23 15.76
N PRO A 33 3.37 -11.99 16.79
CA PRO A 33 3.65 -11.37 18.10
C PRO A 33 4.45 -10.11 17.83
N GLY A 34 3.89 -8.98 18.23
CA GLY A 34 4.56 -7.70 18.11
C GLY A 34 5.21 -7.36 19.44
N LEU A 35 5.84 -6.19 19.45
CA LEU A 35 6.86 -5.74 20.39
C LEU A 35 6.43 -5.60 21.87
N ASP A 36 5.17 -5.87 22.21
CA ASP A 36 4.57 -5.57 23.52
C ASP A 36 3.92 -6.84 24.09
N CYS A 37 4.69 -7.92 24.17
CA CYS A 37 4.27 -9.16 24.84
C CYS A 37 4.73 -9.20 26.30
N ASP A 38 5.38 -8.13 26.77
CA ASP A 38 5.99 -8.04 28.08
C ASP A 38 5.56 -6.72 28.72
N THR A 39 4.98 -6.80 29.92
CA THR A 39 4.39 -5.66 30.65
C THR A 39 5.41 -4.61 31.11
N ASP A 40 6.67 -4.71 30.69
CA ASP A 40 7.70 -3.71 30.91
C ASP A 40 7.73 -2.72 29.74
N SER A 41 7.19 -1.52 30.02
CA SER A 41 7.10 -0.33 29.16
C SER A 41 8.45 0.23 28.63
N SER A 42 9.51 -0.57 28.55
CA SER A 42 10.88 -0.17 28.23
C SER A 42 11.32 -0.47 26.79
N ILE A 43 10.49 -1.14 25.98
CA ILE A 43 10.87 -1.53 24.63
C ILE A 43 10.64 -0.34 23.66
N PRO A 44 11.71 0.18 23.00
CA PRO A 44 11.62 1.33 22.11
C PRO A 44 10.83 0.97 20.84
N THR A 45 10.19 1.97 20.23
CA THR A 45 9.63 1.79 18.88
C THR A 45 10.78 1.47 17.91
N VAL A 46 10.81 0.27 17.32
CA VAL A 46 11.88 -0.15 16.41
C VAL A 46 12.01 0.81 15.23
N GLY A 47 10.93 1.02 14.49
CA GLY A 47 10.89 1.94 13.37
C GLY A 47 9.65 1.77 12.51
N SER A 48 9.61 2.50 11.40
CA SER A 48 8.50 2.47 10.44
C SER A 48 9.02 2.46 9.01
N CYS A 49 8.35 1.70 8.14
CA CYS A 49 8.60 1.69 6.71
C CYS A 49 7.60 2.62 6.01
N LYS A 50 8.10 3.61 5.27
CA LYS A 50 7.29 4.49 4.42
C LYS A 50 7.38 4.01 2.98
N TYR A 51 6.25 4.07 2.28
CA TYR A 51 6.12 3.66 0.88
C TYR A 51 5.74 4.87 0.04
N GLY A 52 6.43 5.07 -1.08
CA GLY A 52 6.10 6.06 -2.10
C GLY A 52 5.89 5.38 -3.44
N GLU A 53 4.65 5.35 -3.92
CA GLU A 53 4.29 4.79 -5.22
C GLU A 53 4.57 5.78 -6.36
N SER A 54 5.04 5.27 -7.49
CA SER A 54 5.21 6.01 -8.73
C SER A 54 4.62 5.19 -9.88
N THR A 55 3.57 5.74 -10.51
CA THR A 55 2.96 5.22 -11.73
C THR A 55 3.27 6.19 -12.86
N VAL A 56 4.19 5.79 -13.75
CA VAL A 56 4.47 6.55 -14.99
C VAL A 56 3.64 6.01 -16.16
N ASP A 57 2.95 4.89 -15.94
CA ASP A 57 2.18 4.15 -16.92
C ASP A 57 0.73 4.64 -16.99
N ASN A 58 0.23 4.78 -18.21
CA ASN A 58 -1.11 5.24 -18.54
C ASN A 58 -1.99 4.11 -19.10
N CYS A 59 -1.60 2.85 -18.95
CA CYS A 59 -2.43 1.70 -19.26
C CYS A 59 -2.74 1.52 -20.77
N ASN A 60 -1.99 2.16 -21.66
CA ASN A 60 -2.27 2.15 -23.10
C ASN A 60 -2.15 0.76 -23.75
N ASP A 61 -1.34 -0.13 -23.19
CA ASP A 61 -1.11 -1.49 -23.69
C ASP A 61 -1.95 -2.56 -22.96
N GLY A 62 -2.86 -2.12 -22.07
CA GLY A 62 -3.70 -3.01 -21.26
C GLY A 62 -3.01 -3.54 -20.00
N PHE A 63 -1.79 -3.11 -19.71
CA PHE A 63 -1.08 -3.38 -18.47
C PHE A 63 -0.77 -2.09 -17.74
N LEU A 64 -0.78 -2.15 -16.40
CA LEU A 64 -0.35 -1.07 -15.53
C LEU A 64 0.92 -1.52 -14.81
N GLU A 65 2.05 -0.95 -15.21
CA GLU A 65 3.30 -1.04 -14.47
C GLU A 65 3.36 0.04 -13.39
N TYR A 66 3.52 -0.39 -12.15
CA TYR A 66 3.74 0.50 -11.03
C TYR A 66 4.97 0.08 -10.23
N SER A 67 5.65 1.07 -9.67
CA SER A 67 6.80 0.87 -8.79
C SER A 67 6.57 1.58 -7.48
N TRP A 68 7.16 1.07 -6.41
CA TRP A 68 7.17 1.73 -5.12
C TRP A 68 8.58 1.79 -4.57
N THR A 69 8.93 2.95 -4.06
CA THR A 69 10.12 3.18 -3.27
C THR A 69 9.79 3.01 -1.80
N THR A 70 10.74 2.52 -1.02
CA THR A 70 10.61 2.44 0.43
C THR A 70 11.65 3.30 1.11
N THR A 71 11.32 3.80 2.29
CA THR A 71 12.27 4.47 3.18
C THR A 71 12.01 4.00 4.60
N TRP A 72 13.04 3.42 5.21
CA TRP A 72 12.99 3.05 6.62
C TRP A 72 13.32 4.26 7.50
N ALA A 73 12.55 4.44 8.57
CA ALA A 73 12.78 5.45 9.58
C ALA A 73 12.80 4.79 10.96
N TRP A 74 13.95 4.81 11.61
CA TRP A 74 14.10 4.35 12.99
C TRP A 74 13.23 5.14 13.96
N GLY A 75 12.77 4.49 15.04
CA GLY A 75 12.13 5.22 16.14
C GLY A 75 13.12 6.15 16.83
N THR A 76 12.63 7.28 17.33
CA THR A 76 13.46 8.34 17.93
C THR A 76 14.27 7.86 19.12
N ASP A 77 13.74 6.90 19.87
CA ASP A 77 14.33 6.39 21.10
C ASP A 77 15.06 5.05 20.89
N ASN A 78 15.24 4.64 19.64
CA ASN A 78 15.82 3.34 19.28
C ASN A 78 17.32 3.40 18.94
N GLY A 79 17.96 4.57 19.04
CA GLY A 79 19.37 4.74 18.69
C GLY A 79 20.29 4.72 19.92
N TYR A 80 21.17 3.73 20.02
CA TYR A 80 22.08 3.55 21.16
C TYR A 80 23.54 3.72 20.76
N ALA A 81 24.34 4.42 21.58
CA ALA A 81 25.78 4.55 21.33
C ALA A 81 26.54 3.22 21.53
N ILE A 82 26.01 2.34 22.38
CA ILE A 82 26.54 1.01 22.69
C ILE A 82 25.33 0.07 22.80
N TYR A 83 25.41 -1.12 22.20
CA TYR A 83 24.27 -2.05 22.15
C TYR A 83 23.78 -2.48 23.55
N SER A 84 24.66 -2.58 24.55
CA SER A 84 24.32 -2.96 25.92
C SER A 84 23.46 -1.94 26.67
N ASN A 85 23.23 -0.76 26.10
CA ASN A 85 22.30 0.24 26.66
C ASN A 85 20.87 0.08 26.12
N GLY A 86 20.69 -0.82 25.16
CA GLY A 86 19.39 -1.11 24.58
C GLY A 86 18.67 -2.28 25.27
N PRO A 87 17.56 -2.76 24.68
CA PRO A 87 16.68 -3.76 25.29
C PRO A 87 17.25 -5.20 25.31
N SER A 88 18.37 -5.44 24.63
CA SER A 88 18.99 -6.76 24.48
C SER A 88 20.50 -6.69 24.64
N ASP A 89 21.09 -7.71 25.26
CA ASP A 89 22.54 -7.90 25.36
C ASP A 89 23.12 -8.61 24.11
N GLU A 90 22.27 -9.10 23.22
CA GLU A 90 22.66 -9.80 22.00
C GLU A 90 22.92 -8.79 20.87
N VAL A 91 24.18 -8.64 20.46
CA VAL A 91 24.55 -7.74 19.34
C VAL A 91 23.82 -8.08 18.04
N ALA A 92 23.43 -9.34 17.86
CA ALA A 92 22.70 -9.82 16.70
C ALA A 92 21.29 -9.19 16.58
N ASP A 93 20.73 -8.67 17.67
CA ASP A 93 19.44 -8.00 17.67
C ASP A 93 19.52 -6.56 17.15
N TYR A 94 20.72 -6.03 16.91
CA TYR A 94 20.91 -4.65 16.49
C TYR A 94 21.33 -4.51 15.03
N ILE A 95 21.11 -3.32 14.48
CA ILE A 95 21.64 -2.86 13.20
C ILE A 95 22.49 -1.62 13.48
N LEU A 96 23.77 -1.65 13.08
CA LEU A 96 24.66 -0.50 13.23
C LEU A 96 24.51 0.42 12.00
N GLU A 97 23.99 1.62 12.21
CA GLU A 97 23.81 2.61 11.15
C GLU A 97 24.17 4.00 11.68
N ASN A 98 24.95 4.77 10.91
CA ASN A 98 25.41 6.12 11.26
C ASN A 98 26.06 6.23 12.66
N GLY A 99 26.73 5.17 13.12
CA GLY A 99 27.42 5.13 14.41
C GLY A 99 26.52 4.86 15.62
N LEU A 100 25.24 4.54 15.41
CA LEU A 100 24.30 4.12 16.46
C LEU A 100 23.83 2.68 16.22
N TYR A 101 23.63 1.94 17.31
CA TYR A 101 23.00 0.63 17.33
C TYR A 101 21.49 0.81 17.41
N TYR A 102 20.76 0.32 16.41
CA TYR A 102 19.30 0.31 16.41
C TYR A 102 18.77 -1.07 16.73
N TYR A 103 17.91 -1.19 17.75
CA TYR A 103 17.32 -2.47 18.13
C TYR A 103 16.32 -2.90 17.04
N ASP A 104 16.57 -4.04 16.41
CA ASP A 104 15.77 -4.67 15.36
C ASP A 104 15.97 -6.21 15.38
N PRO A 105 15.46 -6.90 16.42
CA PRO A 105 15.65 -8.34 16.62
C PRO A 105 15.01 -9.17 15.50
N PHE A 106 13.99 -8.64 14.84
CA PHE A 106 13.25 -9.33 13.78
C PHE A 106 13.64 -8.90 12.36
N LYS A 107 14.66 -8.05 12.24
CA LYS A 107 15.17 -7.52 10.96
C LYS A 107 14.06 -6.88 10.12
N LEU A 108 13.17 -6.13 10.77
CA LEU A 108 12.05 -5.42 10.14
C LEU A 108 12.55 -4.36 9.15
N SER A 109 13.66 -3.69 9.47
CA SER A 109 14.31 -2.73 8.57
C SER A 109 14.68 -3.36 7.23
N GLN A 110 15.17 -4.60 7.26
CA GLN A 110 15.57 -5.35 6.05
C GLN A 110 14.37 -5.82 5.22
N ARG A 111 13.17 -5.87 5.81
CA ARG A 111 11.93 -6.19 5.09
C ARG A 111 11.31 -4.98 4.41
N CYS A 112 11.79 -3.77 4.72
CA CYS A 112 11.32 -2.52 4.12
C CYS A 112 11.95 -2.31 2.72
N VAL A 113 11.59 -3.16 1.76
CA VAL A 113 12.17 -3.17 0.41
C VAL A 113 11.18 -2.63 -0.62
N GLY A 114 11.68 -1.78 -1.52
CA GLY A 114 10.96 -1.30 -2.69
C GLY A 114 10.73 -2.41 -3.71
N GLY A 115 9.90 -2.13 -4.71
CA GLY A 115 9.58 -3.11 -5.73
C GLY A 115 8.81 -2.53 -6.88
N SER A 116 8.44 -3.41 -7.80
CA SER A 116 7.54 -3.09 -8.90
C SER A 116 6.62 -4.26 -9.15
N ASN A 117 5.51 -3.97 -9.82
CA ASN A 117 4.55 -4.98 -10.22
C ASN A 117 3.83 -4.53 -11.49
N ILE A 118 3.38 -5.51 -12.26
CA ILE A 118 2.62 -5.30 -13.49
C ILE A 118 1.30 -6.04 -13.31
N ILE A 119 0.21 -5.30 -13.36
CA ILE A 119 -1.14 -5.86 -13.29
C ILE A 119 -1.88 -5.56 -14.59
N PRO A 120 -2.79 -6.43 -15.05
CA PRO A 120 -3.69 -6.07 -16.13
C PRO A 120 -4.54 -4.90 -15.66
N CYS A 121 -4.75 -3.93 -16.55
CA CYS A 121 -5.57 -2.79 -16.20
C CYS A 121 -7.00 -3.22 -15.85
N PRO A 122 -7.64 -2.55 -14.86
CA PRO A 122 -9.07 -2.72 -14.67
C PRO A 122 -9.76 -2.37 -16.00
N ALA A 123 -10.66 -3.24 -16.46
CA ALA A 123 -11.39 -3.00 -17.70
C ALA A 123 -12.15 -1.67 -17.55
N GLU A 124 -11.62 -0.61 -18.16
CA GLU A 124 -12.42 0.58 -18.39
C GLU A 124 -13.55 0.12 -19.31
N ILE A 125 -14.78 0.14 -18.82
CA ILE A 125 -15.94 0.05 -19.69
C ILE A 125 -15.90 1.33 -20.50
N GLN A 126 -15.18 1.30 -21.62
CA GLN A 126 -15.33 2.25 -22.69
C GLN A 126 -16.76 2.07 -23.18
N LEU A 127 -17.71 2.75 -22.51
CA LEU A 127 -19.04 2.88 -23.03
C LEU A 127 -18.86 3.54 -24.39
N PRO A 128 -19.20 2.87 -25.50
CA PRO A 128 -18.91 3.37 -26.85
C PRO A 128 -19.57 4.72 -27.15
N PHE A 129 -20.41 5.23 -26.23
CA PHE A 129 -21.18 6.46 -26.35
C PHE A 129 -20.59 7.69 -25.64
N PHE A 130 -19.49 7.58 -24.89
CA PHE A 130 -18.92 8.70 -24.12
C PHE A 130 -17.63 9.32 -24.73
N GLY A 131 -17.40 9.14 -26.02
CA GLY A 131 -16.35 9.88 -26.74
C GLY A 131 -16.80 11.30 -27.10
N PHE A 132 -15.87 12.27 -27.13
CA PHE A 132 -16.16 13.67 -27.50
C PHE A 132 -16.85 13.78 -28.88
N TYR A 133 -16.46 12.94 -29.84
CA TYR A 133 -17.09 12.87 -31.15
C TYR A 133 -18.53 12.34 -31.09
N ASN A 134 -18.78 11.30 -30.29
CA ASN A 134 -20.11 10.72 -30.12
C ASN A 134 -21.05 11.67 -29.37
N LEU A 135 -20.53 12.45 -28.42
CA LEU A 135 -21.23 13.55 -27.77
C LEU A 135 -21.69 14.60 -28.80
N ILE A 136 -20.78 15.06 -29.65
CA ILE A 136 -21.08 16.07 -30.69
C ILE A 136 -22.15 15.53 -31.66
N ILE A 137 -22.00 14.31 -32.16
CA ILE A 137 -22.98 13.68 -33.07
C ILE A 137 -24.36 13.60 -32.40
N THR A 138 -24.41 13.17 -31.14
CA THR A 138 -25.67 13.04 -30.38
C THR A 138 -26.36 14.39 -30.20
N ILE A 139 -25.61 15.46 -29.91
CA ILE A 139 -26.16 16.82 -29.80
C ILE A 139 -26.79 17.25 -31.14
N PHE A 140 -26.09 17.06 -32.25
CA PHE A 140 -26.63 17.39 -33.58
C PHE A 140 -27.90 16.60 -33.91
N LEU A 141 -27.94 15.32 -33.53
CA LEU A 141 -29.09 14.45 -33.77
C LEU A 141 -30.31 14.92 -32.96
N ILE A 142 -30.11 15.28 -31.69
CA ILE A 142 -31.17 15.83 -30.82
C ILE A 142 -31.69 17.17 -31.39
N VAL A 143 -30.79 18.10 -31.74
CA VAL A 143 -31.16 19.39 -32.31
C VAL A 143 -31.89 19.23 -33.65
N GLY A 144 -31.45 18.31 -34.50
CA GLY A 144 -32.08 18.01 -35.79
C GLY A 144 -33.50 17.46 -35.62
N ILE A 145 -33.70 16.51 -34.70
CA ILE A 145 -35.04 15.99 -34.38
C ILE A 145 -35.93 17.10 -33.82
N TYR A 146 -35.42 17.90 -32.88
CA TYR A 146 -36.21 18.97 -32.26
C TYR A 146 -36.62 20.03 -33.29
N SER A 147 -35.72 20.37 -34.22
CA SER A 147 -36.00 21.30 -35.31
C SER A 147 -37.06 20.75 -36.27
N LEU A 148 -36.98 19.47 -36.65
CA LEU A 148 -37.98 18.81 -37.48
C LEU A 148 -39.36 18.76 -36.82
N ILE A 149 -39.42 18.50 -35.51
CA ILE A 149 -40.68 18.50 -34.75
C ILE A 149 -41.23 19.93 -34.65
N SER A 150 -40.39 20.93 -34.41
CA SER A 150 -40.80 22.34 -34.34
C SER A 150 -41.37 22.84 -35.67
N LEU A 151 -40.68 22.55 -36.78
CA LEU A 151 -41.13 22.91 -38.13
C LEU A 151 -42.43 22.20 -38.55
N ARG A 152 -42.80 21.11 -37.87
CA ARG A 152 -44.05 20.39 -38.10
C ARG A 152 -45.20 20.89 -37.23
N LYS A 153 -44.89 21.76 -36.26
CA LYS A 153 -45.86 22.31 -35.29
C LYS A 153 -46.38 23.68 -35.70
N ASP A 154 -45.70 24.35 -36.62
CA ASP A 154 -46.20 25.46 -37.45
C ASP A 154 -46.92 24.91 -38.69
#